data_AF-A0A965U286-F1
#
_entry.id   AF-A0A965U286-F1
#
_cell.length_a   1.000
_cell.length_b   1.000
_cell.length_c   1.000
_cell.angle_alpha   90.00
_cell.angle_beta   90.00
_cell.angle_gamma   90.00
#
_symmetry.space_group_name_H-M   'P 1'
#
loop_
_entity.id
_entity.type
_entity.pdbx_description
1 polymer ?
#
loop_
_entity_poly.entity_id
_entity_poly.type
_entity_poly.pdbx_seq_one_letter_code
_entity_poly.pdbx_strand_id
1 'polypeptide(L)'
;MSKATKRATALDLSHDALEKFRAIIREENAEMLHGMLPKCQVNYFRQVERMLEIYKPLKAILADEAAYKEIEYHERSKDIVSFSPSAGQSVPMDERIEEMERARDLEYRNSKEKLERIERVIRQFSEHREFIAIRMYYFNEDAAGNERGADAPRYTWDDVAYALGKDTKTVRRWKNNMINKMAACIGGLEAIKAEAVHWAKGLDN
;
A
#
# COMPACT_ATOMS: atom_id res chain seq x y z
N MET A 1 -14.45 -22.45 -24.29
CA MET A 1 -13.57 -21.26 -24.17
C MET A 1 -12.97 -21.24 -22.76
N SER A 2 -11.63 -21.27 -22.66
CA SER A 2 -10.89 -21.44 -21.39
C SER A 2 -11.00 -20.24 -20.46
N LYS A 3 -11.02 -20.47 -19.14
CA LYS A 3 -11.00 -19.44 -18.08
C LYS A 3 -9.85 -18.42 -18.25
N ALA A 4 -8.73 -18.84 -18.85
CA ALA A 4 -7.59 -17.99 -19.13
C ALA A 4 -7.91 -16.89 -20.17
N THR A 5 -8.66 -17.22 -21.22
CA THR A 5 -9.02 -16.30 -22.31
C THR A 5 -9.96 -15.19 -21.84
N LYS A 6 -10.87 -15.49 -20.90
CA LYS A 6 -11.78 -14.49 -20.30
C LYS A 6 -11.07 -13.53 -19.34
N ARG A 7 -9.99 -13.97 -18.69
CA ARG A 7 -9.23 -13.16 -17.73
C ARG A 7 -8.28 -12.18 -18.42
N ALA A 8 -7.65 -12.61 -19.51
CA ALA A 8 -6.80 -11.76 -20.35
C ALA A 8 -7.61 -10.63 -21.03
N THR A 9 -8.79 -10.95 -21.57
CA THR A 9 -9.69 -9.95 -22.17
C THR A 9 -10.23 -8.95 -21.16
N ALA A 10 -10.59 -9.39 -19.94
CA ALA A 10 -11.03 -8.48 -18.88
C ALA A 10 -9.93 -7.50 -18.41
N LEU A 11 -8.67 -7.94 -18.38
CA LEU A 11 -7.52 -7.09 -18.06
C LEU A 11 -7.25 -6.06 -19.17
N ASP A 12 -7.28 -6.46 -20.44
CA ASP A 12 -7.08 -5.54 -21.57
C ASP A 12 -8.20 -4.50 -21.68
N LEU A 13 -9.45 -4.89 -21.40
CA LEU A 13 -10.57 -3.96 -21.29
C LEU A 13 -10.37 -2.95 -20.14
N SER A 14 -9.75 -3.35 -19.03
CA SER A 14 -9.43 -2.43 -17.93
C SER A 14 -8.32 -1.45 -18.30
N HIS A 15 -7.32 -1.88 -19.08
CA HIS A 15 -6.22 -1.03 -19.51
C HIS A 15 -6.66 0.00 -20.56
N ASP A 16 -7.45 -0.42 -21.56
CA ASP A 16 -8.02 0.46 -22.58
C ASP A 16 -9.02 1.47 -21.99
N ALA A 17 -9.85 1.03 -21.04
CA ALA A 17 -10.72 1.95 -20.30
C ALA A 17 -9.91 2.98 -19.51
N LEU A 18 -8.86 2.56 -18.80
CA LEU A 18 -7.98 3.47 -18.05
C LEU A 18 -7.27 4.47 -18.96
N GLU A 19 -6.80 4.07 -20.14
CA GLU A 19 -6.17 4.99 -21.09
C GLU A 19 -7.18 5.97 -21.72
N LYS A 20 -8.40 5.52 -22.04
CA LYS A 20 -9.48 6.42 -22.47
C LYS A 20 -9.88 7.41 -21.38
N PHE A 21 -9.97 6.97 -20.13
CA PHE A 21 -10.23 7.86 -18.99
C PHE A 21 -9.08 8.85 -18.76
N ARG A 22 -7.83 8.41 -18.90
CA ARG A 22 -6.65 9.29 -18.84
C ARG A 22 -6.65 10.33 -19.96
N ALA A 23 -7.11 9.98 -21.16
CA ALA A 23 -7.23 10.90 -22.27
C ALA A 23 -8.30 11.98 -22.00
N ILE A 24 -9.47 11.59 -21.49
CA ILE A 24 -10.55 12.51 -21.11
C ILE A 24 -10.08 13.50 -20.03
N ILE A 25 -9.38 13.01 -18.99
CA ILE A 25 -8.84 13.87 -17.92
C ILE A 25 -7.76 14.83 -18.44
N ARG A 26 -6.96 14.43 -19.45
CA ARG A 26 -5.97 15.30 -20.10
C ARG A 26 -6.61 16.41 -20.94
N GLU A 27 -7.72 16.13 -21.62
CA GLU A 27 -8.41 17.11 -22.47
C GLU A 27 -9.20 18.15 -21.67
N GLU A 28 -9.75 17.77 -20.52
CA GLU A 28 -10.77 18.59 -19.85
C GLU A 28 -10.24 19.51 -18.74
N ASN A 29 -9.06 19.27 -18.13
CA ASN A 29 -8.75 19.88 -16.82
C ASN A 29 -7.27 20.18 -16.50
N ALA A 30 -6.53 20.94 -17.32
CA ALA A 30 -5.28 21.54 -16.81
C ALA A 30 -5.54 22.77 -15.91
N GLU A 31 -6.52 23.60 -16.27
CA GLU A 31 -6.81 24.87 -15.58
C GLU A 31 -7.86 24.73 -14.45
N MET A 32 -8.90 23.91 -14.63
CA MET A 32 -9.97 23.74 -13.62
C MET A 32 -9.50 22.95 -12.38
N LEU A 33 -8.62 21.96 -12.55
CA LEU A 33 -8.09 21.13 -11.45
C LEU A 33 -7.22 21.92 -10.46
N HIS A 34 -6.60 23.02 -10.90
CA HIS A 34 -5.75 23.85 -10.04
C HIS A 34 -6.56 24.65 -8.99
N GLY A 35 -7.83 24.96 -9.28
CA GLY A 35 -8.68 25.79 -8.42
C GLY A 35 -9.52 25.04 -7.39
N MET A 36 -9.75 23.72 -7.56
CA MET A 36 -10.70 22.94 -6.75
C MET A 36 -10.08 21.93 -5.78
N LEU A 37 -8.75 21.72 -5.79
CA LEU A 37 -8.14 20.70 -4.93
C LEU A 37 -7.67 21.30 -3.59
N PRO A 38 -8.15 20.81 -2.44
CA PRO A 38 -7.61 21.21 -1.14
C PRO A 38 -6.12 20.84 -1.02
N LYS A 39 -5.35 21.65 -0.29
CA LYS A 39 -3.88 21.53 -0.09
C LYS A 39 -3.40 20.21 0.55
N CYS A 40 -4.29 19.26 0.83
CA CYS A 40 -4.01 17.93 1.36
C CYS A 40 -4.28 16.84 0.32
N GLN A 41 -3.72 16.98 -0.89
CA GLN A 41 -3.87 15.92 -1.88
C GLN A 41 -3.10 14.69 -1.41
N VAL A 42 -3.85 13.65 -1.08
CA VAL A 42 -3.36 12.36 -0.62
C VAL A 42 -2.41 11.78 -1.69
N ASN A 43 -1.11 11.65 -1.38
CA ASN A 43 -0.15 11.05 -2.32
C ASN A 43 -0.35 9.53 -2.34
N TYR A 44 -1.19 9.06 -3.26
CA TYR A 44 -1.53 7.64 -3.39
C TYR A 44 -0.35 6.79 -3.83
N PHE A 45 0.54 7.32 -4.68
CA PHE A 45 1.76 6.64 -5.08
C PHE A 45 2.61 6.28 -3.85
N ARG A 46 2.88 7.29 -3.01
CA ARG A 46 3.69 7.11 -1.81
C ARG A 46 3.04 6.18 -0.80
N GLN A 47 1.72 6.22 -0.66
CA GLN A 47 0.99 5.27 0.19
C GLN A 47 1.13 3.84 -0.30
N VAL A 48 0.92 3.60 -1.59
CA VAL A 48 1.06 2.24 -2.15
C VAL A 48 2.49 1.76 -2.02
N GLU A 49 3.47 2.61 -2.31
CA GLU A 49 4.88 2.26 -2.09
C GLU A 49 5.14 1.88 -0.63
N ARG A 50 4.65 2.68 0.32
CA ARG A 50 4.78 2.39 1.75
C ARG A 50 4.08 1.08 2.13
N MET A 51 2.91 0.81 1.55
CA MET A 51 2.16 -0.43 1.77
C MET A 51 2.94 -1.65 1.26
N LEU A 52 3.64 -1.53 0.12
CA LEU A 52 4.49 -2.58 -0.43
C LEU A 52 5.74 -2.82 0.44
N GLU A 53 6.36 -1.76 0.96
CA GLU A 53 7.51 -1.84 1.87
C GLU A 53 7.18 -2.63 3.16
N ILE A 54 6.00 -2.38 3.74
CA ILE A 54 5.58 -2.99 5.01
C ILE A 54 4.80 -4.30 4.83
N TYR A 55 4.50 -4.73 3.60
CA TYR A 55 3.59 -5.84 3.34
C TYR A 55 3.99 -7.14 4.04
N LYS A 56 5.22 -7.62 3.82
CA LYS A 56 5.71 -8.88 4.43
C LYS A 56 5.81 -8.76 5.96
N PRO A 57 6.40 -7.69 6.56
CA PRO A 57 6.38 -7.50 8.01
C PRO A 57 4.97 -7.46 8.62
N LEU A 58 4.05 -6.71 8.01
CA LEU A 58 2.67 -6.59 8.49
C LEU A 58 1.96 -7.95 8.42
N LYS A 59 2.17 -8.71 7.35
CA LYS A 59 1.63 -10.07 7.19
C LYS A 59 2.16 -11.02 8.27
N ALA A 60 3.44 -10.93 8.61
CA ALA A 60 4.05 -11.74 9.66
C ALA A 60 3.50 -11.41 11.04
N ILE A 61 3.39 -10.11 11.37
CA ILE A 61 2.82 -9.64 12.65
C ILE A 61 1.36 -10.07 12.80
N LEU A 62 0.56 -9.97 11.74
CA LEU A 62 -0.86 -10.32 11.77
C LEU A 62 -1.13 -11.83 11.64
N ALA A 63 -0.10 -12.66 11.41
CA ALA A 63 -0.24 -14.10 11.33
C ALA A 63 -0.59 -14.73 12.69
N ASP A 64 -0.13 -14.11 13.79
CA ASP A 64 -0.45 -14.50 15.15
C ASP A 64 -1.36 -13.45 15.80
N GLU A 65 -2.67 -13.73 15.79
CA GLU A 65 -3.67 -12.85 16.36
C GLU A 65 -3.54 -12.72 17.89
N ALA A 66 -3.16 -13.80 18.58
CA ALA A 66 -3.03 -13.81 20.02
C ALA A 66 -1.84 -12.95 20.46
N ALA A 67 -0.67 -13.14 19.82
CA ALA A 67 0.50 -12.31 20.06
C ALA A 67 0.27 -10.85 19.68
N TYR A 68 -0.47 -10.56 18.60
CA TYR A 68 -0.82 -9.19 18.25
C TYR A 68 -1.76 -8.53 19.27
N LYS A 69 -2.63 -9.28 19.93
CA LYS A 69 -3.59 -8.73 20.89
C LYS A 69 -3.07 -8.68 22.32
N GLU A 70 -1.94 -9.31 22.60
CA GLU A 70 -1.34 -9.30 23.92
C GLU A 70 -1.09 -7.87 24.41
N ILE A 71 -1.70 -7.55 25.55
CA ILE A 71 -1.58 -6.27 26.23
C ILE A 71 -0.54 -6.46 27.34
N GLU A 72 0.69 -6.00 27.11
CA GLU A 72 1.62 -5.82 28.21
C GLU A 72 1.18 -4.63 29.06
N TYR A 73 0.72 -4.92 30.27
CA TYR A 73 0.32 -3.90 31.22
C TYR A 73 1.56 -3.28 31.87
N HIS A 74 1.98 -2.12 31.37
CA HIS A 74 2.93 -1.29 32.11
C HIS A 74 2.15 -0.39 33.07
N GLU A 75 2.18 -0.73 34.36
CA GLU A 75 1.80 0.22 35.39
C GLU A 75 2.69 1.47 35.22
N ARG A 76 2.08 2.65 35.05
CA ARG A 76 2.85 3.89 35.11
C ARG A 76 3.52 3.95 36.47
N SER A 77 4.83 4.18 36.52
CA SER A 77 5.57 4.41 37.75
C SER A 77 4.83 5.41 38.63
N LYS A 78 4.69 5.07 39.93
CA LYS A 78 3.89 5.82 40.93
C LYS A 78 4.37 7.25 41.19
N ASP A 79 5.44 7.71 40.53
CA ASP A 79 6.17 8.92 40.88
C ASP A 79 5.88 10.15 40.01
N ILE A 80 5.07 10.03 38.94
CA ILE A 80 4.69 11.19 38.10
C ILE A 80 3.22 11.54 38.36
N VAL A 81 2.99 12.42 39.34
CA VAL A 81 1.67 13.02 39.59
C VAL A 81 1.39 14.07 38.51
N SER A 82 0.80 13.65 37.39
CA SER A 82 0.23 14.60 36.43
C SER A 82 -1.16 15.03 36.91
N PHE A 83 -1.27 16.26 37.41
CA PHE A 83 -2.56 16.83 37.83
C PHE A 83 -3.43 17.13 36.61
N SER A 84 -4.48 16.35 36.37
CA SER A 84 -5.53 16.63 35.39
C SER A 84 -6.73 17.25 36.11
N PRO A 85 -7.28 18.40 35.65
CA PRO A 85 -8.42 19.05 36.30
C PRO A 85 -9.76 18.31 36.11
N SER A 86 -9.79 17.22 35.33
CA SER A 86 -10.97 16.38 35.17
C SER A 86 -10.94 15.22 36.17
N ALA A 87 -11.00 15.57 37.46
CA ALA A 87 -11.06 14.62 38.56
C ALA A 87 -12.52 14.23 38.82
N GLY A 88 -13.08 13.40 37.94
CA GLY A 88 -14.42 12.83 38.10
C GLY A 88 -14.46 11.45 37.47
N GLN A 89 -14.47 10.42 38.33
CA GLN A 89 -14.48 8.98 38.04
C GLN A 89 -13.13 8.37 37.61
N SER A 90 -12.46 7.78 38.60
CA SER A 90 -11.47 6.72 38.35
C SER A 90 -12.23 5.52 37.80
N VAL A 91 -12.15 5.30 36.49
CA VAL A 91 -12.60 4.07 35.84
C VAL A 91 -11.92 2.88 36.57
N PRO A 92 -12.68 1.88 37.06
CA PRO A 92 -12.11 0.68 37.65
C PRO A 92 -11.07 0.03 36.72
N MET A 93 -10.04 -0.60 37.28
CA MET A 93 -8.99 -1.20 36.45
C MET A 93 -9.53 -2.25 35.47
N ASP A 94 -10.53 -3.01 35.89
CA ASP A 94 -11.16 -4.05 35.06
C ASP A 94 -11.86 -3.43 33.83
N GLU A 95 -12.60 -2.33 34.03
CA GLU A 95 -13.28 -1.62 32.95
C GLU A 95 -12.28 -0.96 31.98
N ARG A 96 -11.11 -0.53 32.48
CA ARG A 96 -10.00 -0.02 31.66
C ARG A 96 -9.32 -1.13 30.85
N ILE A 97 -9.14 -2.32 31.43
CA ILE A 97 -8.59 -3.49 30.73
C ILE A 97 -9.52 -3.89 29.58
N GLU A 98 -10.83 -4.00 29.85
CA GLU A 98 -11.81 -4.32 28.81
C GLU A 98 -11.84 -3.28 27.67
N GLU A 99 -11.70 -1.99 27.98
CA GLU A 99 -11.61 -0.95 26.96
C GLU A 99 -10.35 -1.10 26.10
N MET A 100 -9.20 -1.40 26.71
CA MET A 100 -7.95 -1.65 26.01
C MET A 100 -8.03 -2.91 25.12
N GLU A 101 -8.65 -3.98 25.60
CA GLU A 101 -8.92 -5.20 24.83
C GLU A 101 -9.78 -4.88 23.60
N ARG A 102 -10.91 -4.18 23.80
CA ARG A 102 -11.78 -3.73 22.69
C ARG A 102 -11.03 -2.85 21.69
N ALA A 103 -10.17 -1.95 22.16
CA ALA A 103 -9.36 -1.09 21.30
C ALA A 103 -8.35 -1.91 20.47
N ARG A 104 -7.70 -2.91 21.07
CA ARG A 104 -6.76 -3.81 20.37
C ARG A 104 -7.46 -4.70 19.35
N ASP A 105 -8.65 -5.20 19.68
CA ASP A 105 -9.49 -5.94 18.74
C ASP A 105 -9.84 -5.11 17.50
N LEU A 106 -10.24 -3.85 17.72
CA LEU A 106 -10.54 -2.92 16.64
C LEU A 106 -9.29 -2.60 15.80
N GLU A 107 -8.14 -2.40 16.45
CA GLU A 107 -6.87 -2.17 15.76
C GLU A 107 -6.48 -3.37 14.88
N TYR A 108 -6.56 -4.59 15.43
CA TYR A 108 -6.27 -5.82 14.69
C TYR A 108 -7.18 -5.94 13.47
N ARG A 109 -8.49 -5.75 13.64
CA ARG A 109 -9.45 -5.78 12.53
C ARG A 109 -9.09 -4.78 11.44
N ASN A 110 -8.83 -3.52 11.82
CA ASN A 110 -8.46 -2.47 10.86
C ASN A 110 -7.16 -2.81 10.12
N SER A 111 -6.18 -3.37 10.82
CA SER A 111 -4.90 -3.81 10.25
C SER A 111 -5.08 -4.99 9.29
N LYS A 112 -5.95 -5.95 9.63
CA LYS A 112 -6.32 -7.09 8.79
C LYS A 112 -7.05 -6.67 7.53
N GLU A 113 -8.03 -5.78 7.64
CA GLU A 113 -8.75 -5.22 6.48
C GLU A 113 -7.80 -4.49 5.51
N LYS A 114 -6.82 -3.74 6.05
CA LYS A 114 -5.76 -3.11 5.25
C LYS A 114 -4.88 -4.14 4.55
N LEU A 115 -4.47 -5.20 5.25
CA LEU A 115 -3.69 -6.29 4.65
C LEU A 115 -4.46 -6.95 3.51
N GLU A 116 -5.72 -7.31 3.71
CA GLU A 116 -6.58 -7.93 2.69
C GLU A 116 -6.76 -7.02 1.46
N ARG A 117 -6.87 -5.71 1.68
CA ARG A 117 -6.91 -4.73 0.58
C ARG A 117 -5.62 -4.76 -0.25
N ILE A 118 -4.45 -4.78 0.40
CA ILE A 118 -3.15 -4.89 -0.29
C ILE A 118 -3.05 -6.21 -1.05
N GLU A 119 -3.43 -7.32 -0.42
CA GLU A 119 -3.34 -8.65 -1.04
C GLU A 119 -4.23 -8.78 -2.28
N ARG A 120 -5.41 -8.17 -2.28
CA ARG A 120 -6.27 -8.12 -3.46
C ARG A 120 -5.59 -7.39 -4.62
N VAL A 121 -4.96 -6.25 -4.34
CA VAL A 121 -4.24 -5.46 -5.35
C VAL A 121 -3.03 -6.24 -5.87
N ILE A 122 -2.20 -6.79 -4.98
CA ILE A 122 -1.07 -7.65 -5.36
C ILE A 122 -1.52 -8.80 -6.27
N ARG A 123 -2.60 -9.49 -5.90
CA ARG A 123 -3.15 -10.61 -6.68
C ARG A 123 -3.68 -10.18 -8.04
N GLN A 124 -4.24 -8.97 -8.17
CA GLN A 124 -4.69 -8.45 -9.45
C GLN A 124 -3.52 -8.20 -10.39
N PHE A 125 -2.39 -7.71 -9.88
CA PHE A 125 -1.22 -7.38 -10.68
C PHE A 125 -0.20 -8.53 -10.84
N SER A 126 -0.43 -9.66 -10.16
CA SER A 126 0.53 -10.75 -10.03
C SER A 126 1.02 -11.36 -11.34
N GLU A 127 0.16 -11.33 -12.37
CA GLU A 127 0.40 -11.90 -13.71
C GLU A 127 1.02 -10.89 -14.70
N HIS A 128 1.11 -9.61 -14.34
CA HIS A 128 1.72 -8.64 -15.22
C HIS A 128 3.24 -8.85 -15.28
N ARG A 129 3.81 -8.87 -16.48
CA ARG A 129 5.26 -8.99 -16.68
C ARG A 129 6.07 -7.99 -15.86
N GLU A 130 5.58 -6.76 -15.73
CA GLU A 130 6.24 -5.66 -14.99
C GLU A 130 6.23 -5.89 -13.47
N PHE A 131 5.32 -6.71 -12.96
CA PHE A 131 5.15 -6.95 -11.52
C PHE A 131 6.33 -7.74 -10.93
N ILE A 132 7.12 -8.43 -11.76
CA ILE A 132 8.36 -9.07 -11.35
C ILE A 132 9.32 -8.10 -10.65
N ALA A 133 9.38 -6.84 -11.11
CA ALA A 133 10.20 -5.81 -10.47
C ALA A 133 9.72 -5.47 -9.06
N ILE A 134 8.40 -5.49 -8.83
CA ILE A 134 7.82 -5.26 -7.50
C ILE A 134 8.12 -6.43 -6.56
N ARG A 135 7.93 -7.67 -7.02
CA ARG A 135 8.21 -8.87 -6.21
C ARG A 135 9.68 -8.93 -5.79
N MET A 136 10.58 -8.74 -6.75
CA MET A 136 12.00 -8.79 -6.47
C MET A 136 12.40 -7.68 -5.49
N TYR A 137 12.05 -6.43 -5.78
CA TYR A 137 12.52 -5.31 -4.96
C TYR A 137 11.84 -5.23 -3.58
N TYR A 138 10.51 -5.27 -3.52
CA TYR A 138 9.78 -5.04 -2.27
C TYR A 138 9.61 -6.31 -1.43
N PHE A 139 9.43 -7.47 -2.07
CA PHE A 139 9.16 -8.73 -1.36
C PHE A 139 10.40 -9.61 -1.21
N ASN A 140 11.52 -9.21 -1.82
CA ASN A 140 12.76 -9.98 -1.84
C ASN A 140 12.59 -11.41 -2.38
N GLU A 141 11.62 -11.58 -3.29
CA GLU A 141 11.37 -12.84 -4.00
C GLU A 141 12.30 -12.94 -5.21
N ASP A 142 12.54 -14.14 -5.70
CA ASP A 142 13.23 -14.34 -6.98
C ASP A 142 12.31 -13.98 -8.18
N ALA A 143 12.87 -14.07 -9.38
CA ALA A 143 12.14 -13.81 -10.63
C ALA A 143 10.93 -14.73 -10.85
N ALA A 144 10.92 -15.92 -10.25
CA ALA A 144 9.83 -16.88 -10.31
C ALA A 144 8.78 -16.67 -9.19
N GLY A 145 9.06 -15.77 -8.24
CA GLY A 145 8.18 -15.48 -7.10
C GLY A 145 8.44 -16.37 -5.87
N ASN A 146 9.57 -17.07 -5.80
CA ASN A 146 9.96 -17.85 -4.62
C ASN A 146 10.73 -16.99 -3.62
N GLU A 147 10.64 -17.33 -2.34
CA GLU A 147 11.39 -16.63 -1.29
C GLU A 147 12.89 -16.96 -1.36
N ARG A 148 13.75 -15.95 -1.18
CA ARG A 148 15.21 -16.08 -1.35
C ARG A 148 15.96 -16.54 -0.09
N GLY A 149 15.24 -16.91 0.97
CA GLY A 149 15.80 -17.25 2.28
C GLY A 149 15.96 -16.03 3.18
N ALA A 150 16.00 -16.25 4.50
CA ALA A 150 15.97 -15.20 5.52
C ALA A 150 17.20 -14.27 5.47
N ASP A 151 18.37 -14.81 5.13
CA ASP A 151 19.65 -14.09 5.12
C ASP A 151 19.99 -13.47 3.75
N ALA A 152 19.12 -13.62 2.75
CA ALA A 152 19.38 -13.08 1.43
C ALA A 152 19.35 -11.55 1.44
N PRO A 153 20.40 -10.87 0.94
CA PRO A 153 20.40 -9.43 0.88
C PRO A 153 19.25 -8.94 0.00
N ARG A 154 18.62 -7.83 0.43
CA ARG A 154 17.60 -7.14 -0.36
C ARG A 154 18.19 -6.73 -1.70
N TYR A 155 17.41 -6.93 -2.76
CA TYR A 155 17.80 -6.46 -4.08
C TYR A 155 17.91 -4.93 -4.12
N THR A 156 18.98 -4.44 -4.74
CA THR A 156 19.04 -3.08 -5.27
C THR A 156 18.36 -3.02 -6.65
N TRP A 157 18.06 -1.82 -7.16
CA TRP A 157 17.51 -1.70 -8.50
C TRP A 157 18.46 -2.20 -9.59
N ASP A 158 19.77 -2.11 -9.37
CA ASP A 158 20.76 -2.62 -10.32
C ASP A 158 20.79 -4.15 -10.31
N ASP A 159 20.62 -4.79 -9.14
CA ASP A 159 20.49 -6.24 -9.07
C ASP A 159 19.23 -6.75 -9.79
N VAL A 160 18.10 -6.06 -9.61
CA VAL A 160 16.85 -6.40 -10.32
C VAL A 160 17.05 -6.22 -11.83
N ALA A 161 17.67 -5.12 -12.26
CA ALA A 161 17.95 -4.85 -13.66
C ALA A 161 18.84 -5.94 -14.28
N TYR A 162 19.92 -6.29 -13.58
CA TYR A 162 20.83 -7.37 -13.97
C TYR A 162 20.11 -8.71 -14.11
N ALA A 163 19.35 -9.11 -13.09
CA ALA A 163 18.64 -10.39 -13.07
C ALA A 163 17.55 -10.50 -14.16
N LEU A 164 16.97 -9.37 -14.58
CA LEU A 164 15.96 -9.32 -15.64
C LEU A 164 16.54 -9.08 -17.04
N GLY A 165 17.85 -8.87 -17.16
CA GLY A 165 18.49 -8.47 -18.42
C GLY A 165 17.93 -7.17 -18.97
N LYS A 166 17.70 -6.18 -18.10
CA LYS A 166 17.15 -4.85 -18.41
C LYS A 166 18.06 -3.74 -17.92
N ASP A 167 17.84 -2.55 -18.45
CA ASP A 167 18.43 -1.32 -17.92
C ASP A 167 17.69 -0.86 -16.66
N THR A 168 18.43 -0.28 -15.70
CA THR A 168 17.89 0.19 -14.41
C THR A 168 16.77 1.22 -14.59
N LYS A 169 16.85 2.11 -15.59
CA LYS A 169 15.77 3.07 -15.91
C LYS A 169 14.50 2.37 -16.34
N THR A 170 14.62 1.27 -17.08
CA THR A 170 13.46 0.47 -17.52
C THR A 170 12.75 -0.17 -16.33
N VAL A 171 13.51 -0.79 -15.41
CA VAL A 171 12.93 -1.40 -14.20
C VAL A 171 12.29 -0.36 -13.28
N ARG A 172 12.93 0.79 -13.09
CA ARG A 172 12.35 1.91 -12.33
C ARG A 172 11.06 2.42 -12.96
N ARG A 173 11.01 2.53 -14.30
CA ARG A 173 9.78 2.87 -15.02
C ARG A 173 8.68 1.83 -14.82
N TRP A 174 9.01 0.54 -14.88
CA TRP A 174 8.06 -0.55 -14.58
C TRP A 174 7.50 -0.42 -13.16
N LYS A 175 8.37 -0.19 -12.16
CA LYS A 175 7.97 0.08 -10.78
C LYS A 175 7.03 1.27 -10.69
N ASN A 176 7.40 2.42 -11.25
CA ASN A 176 6.58 3.64 -11.16
C ASN A 176 5.20 3.43 -11.80
N ASN A 177 5.17 2.83 -13.00
CA ASN A 177 3.92 2.51 -13.69
C ASN A 177 3.04 1.54 -12.88
N MET A 178 3.63 0.52 -12.27
CA MET A 178 2.90 -0.47 -11.49
C MET A 178 2.29 0.14 -10.23
N ILE A 179 3.07 0.94 -9.49
CA ILE A 179 2.58 1.61 -8.29
C ILE A 179 1.47 2.60 -8.63
N ASN A 180 1.56 3.33 -9.75
CA ASN A 180 0.46 4.20 -10.20
C ASN A 180 -0.81 3.42 -10.54
N LYS A 181 -0.69 2.28 -11.24
CA LYS A 181 -1.83 1.39 -11.53
C LYS A 181 -2.48 0.87 -10.24
N MET A 182 -1.67 0.47 -9.26
CA MET A 182 -2.14 0.04 -7.94
C MET A 182 -2.77 1.18 -7.14
N ALA A 183 -2.19 2.37 -7.20
CA ALA A 183 -2.73 3.59 -6.60
C ALA A 183 -4.11 3.94 -7.16
N ALA A 184 -4.32 3.79 -8.47
CA ALA A 184 -5.63 3.93 -9.08
C ALA A 184 -6.63 2.88 -8.58
N CYS A 185 -6.21 1.62 -8.39
CA CYS A 185 -7.08 0.60 -7.79
C CYS A 185 -7.45 0.89 -6.34
N ILE A 186 -6.54 1.51 -5.57
CA ILE A 186 -6.78 1.82 -4.15
C ILE A 186 -7.55 3.13 -3.98
N GLY A 187 -7.12 4.21 -4.62
CA GLY A 187 -7.70 5.55 -4.47
C GLY A 187 -8.82 5.89 -5.46
N GLY A 188 -9.07 5.04 -6.47
CA GLY A 188 -10.10 5.30 -7.47
C GLY A 188 -9.83 6.57 -8.28
N LEU A 189 -10.88 7.31 -8.60
CA LEU A 189 -10.82 8.54 -9.41
C LEU A 189 -9.92 9.62 -8.81
N GLU A 190 -9.87 9.74 -7.48
CA GLU A 190 -9.06 10.76 -6.80
C GLU A 190 -7.56 10.51 -6.97
N ALA A 191 -7.13 9.24 -7.02
CA ALA A 191 -5.75 8.90 -7.33
C ALA A 191 -5.39 9.22 -8.78
N ILE A 192 -6.30 8.97 -9.73
CA ILE A 192 -6.07 9.27 -11.16
C ILE A 192 -5.95 10.78 -11.37
N LYS A 193 -6.81 11.58 -10.73
CA LYS A 193 -6.72 13.05 -10.76
C LYS A 193 -5.40 13.55 -10.16
N ALA A 194 -4.96 12.98 -9.04
CA ALA A 194 -3.69 13.33 -8.40
C ALA A 194 -2.48 13.00 -9.29
N GLU A 195 -2.48 11.83 -9.95
CA GLU A 195 -1.47 11.45 -10.93
C GLU A 195 -1.43 12.48 -12.08
N ALA A 196 -2.57 12.78 -12.70
CA ALA A 196 -2.64 13.71 -13.83
C ALA A 196 -2.08 15.11 -13.51
N VAL A 197 -2.36 15.63 -12.31
CA VAL A 197 -1.81 16.92 -11.84
C VAL A 197 -0.29 16.84 -11.65
N HIS A 198 0.24 15.72 -11.14
CA HIS A 198 1.67 15.53 -10.96
C HIS A 198 2.43 15.53 -12.29
N TRP A 199 1.89 14.84 -13.30
CA TRP A 199 2.43 14.84 -14.67
C TRP A 199 2.35 16.21 -15.34
N ALA A 200 1.23 16.94 -15.17
CA ALA A 200 1.07 18.29 -15.72
C ALA A 200 2.07 19.31 -15.14
N LYS A 201 2.56 19.07 -13.92
CA LYS A 201 3.56 19.93 -13.25
C LYS A 201 5.01 19.60 -13.62
N GLY A 202 5.26 18.55 -14.43
CA GLY A 202 6.62 18.12 -14.78
C GLY A 202 7.45 17.67 -13.56
N LEU A 203 6.79 17.28 -12.47
CA LEU A 203 7.45 16.71 -11.31
C LEU A 203 7.66 15.23 -11.61
N ASP A 204 8.90 14.83 -11.87
CA ASP A 204 9.25 13.42 -12.00
C ASP A 204 9.26 12.76 -10.59
N ASN A 205 8.67 11.56 -10.49
CA ASN A 205 8.70 10.68 -9.31
C ASN A 205 9.96 9.81 -9.27
#